data_AF-A0A920QLF7-F1
#
_entry.id   AF-A0A920QLF7-F1
#
_cell.length_a   1.000
_cell.length_b   1.000
_cell.length_c   1.000
_cell.angle_alpha   90.00
_cell.angle_beta   90.00
_cell.angle_gamma   90.00
#
_symmetry.space_group_name_H-M   'P 1'
#
loop_
_entity.id
_entity.type
_entity.pdbx_description
1 polymer ?
#
loop_
_entity_poly.entity_id
_entity_poly.type
_entity_poly.pdbx_seq_one_letter_code
_entity_poly.pdbx_strand_id
1 'polypeptide(L)' 'MLHAAAGGVGLIACQWLNKLGVEVIGTVSTDEKAEKEVPKAVIIIITLVRNFAEGLRGLLR' A
#
# COMPACT_ATOMS: atom_id res chain seq x y z
N MET A 1 -2.43 0.50 8.40
CA MET A 1 -2.09 -0.73 7.65
C MET A 1 -3.29 -1.15 6.84
N LEU A 2 -3.14 -1.30 5.51
CA LEU A 2 -4.20 -1.76 4.61
C LEU A 2 -3.81 -3.09 3.97
N HIS A 3 -4.53 -4.17 4.26
CA HIS A 3 -4.27 -5.46 3.64
C HIS A 3 -4.99 -5.57 2.29
N ALA A 4 -4.32 -6.15 1.29
CA ALA A 4 -4.83 -6.29 -0.07
C ALA A 4 -5.29 -4.93 -0.65
N ALA A 5 -4.37 -3.96 -0.70
CA ALA A 5 -4.64 -2.59 -1.16
C ALA A 5 -5.16 -2.52 -2.61
N ALA A 6 -4.84 -3.53 -3.42
CA ALA A 6 -5.33 -3.73 -4.79
C ALA A 6 -6.57 -4.64 -4.89
N GLY A 7 -7.22 -4.98 -3.76
CA GLY A 7 -8.52 -5.66 -3.76
C GLY A 7 -9.67 -4.67 -3.84
N GLY A 8 -10.90 -5.14 -4.12
CA GLY A 8 -12.07 -4.25 -4.30
C GLY A 8 -12.29 -3.27 -3.13
N VAL A 9 -12.22 -3.76 -1.89
CA VAL A 9 -12.34 -2.91 -0.68
C VAL A 9 -11.08 -2.05 -0.48
N GLY A 10 -9.90 -2.63 -0.75
CA GLY A 10 -8.62 -1.93 -0.65
C GLY A 10 -8.58 -0.68 -1.53
N LEU A 11 -9.01 -0.80 -2.78
CA LEU A 11 -9.02 0.31 -3.75
C LEU A 11 -9.98 1.43 -3.33
N ILE A 12 -11.13 1.11 -2.73
CA ILE A 12 -12.05 2.12 -2.20
C ILE A 12 -11.39 2.88 -1.04
N ALA A 13 -10.76 2.15 -0.10
CA ALA A 13 -10.05 2.75 1.02
C ALA A 13 -8.88 3.62 0.54
N CYS A 14 -8.07 3.15 -0.41
CA CYS A 14 -6.96 3.89 -1.00
C CYS A 14 -7.41 5.23 -1.61
N GLN A 15 -8.51 5.23 -2.36
CA GLN A 15 -9.06 6.45 -2.96
C GLN A 15 -9.52 7.45 -1.90
N TRP A 16 -10.15 6.98 -0.83
CA TRP A 16 -10.58 7.83 0.27
C TRP A 16 -9.39 8.43 1.03
N LEU A 17 -8.39 7.61 1.35
CA LEU A 17 -7.19 8.03 2.08
C LEU A 17 -6.36 9.04 1.28
N ASN A 18 -6.25 8.86 -0.04
CA ASN A 18 -5.62 9.82 -0.94
C ASN A 18 -6.35 11.18 -0.94
N LYS A 19 -7.69 11.19 -0.90
CA LYS A 19 -8.47 12.43 -0.77
C LYS A 19 -8.30 13.11 0.57
N LEU A 20 -8.01 12.35 1.63
CA LEU A 20 -7.73 12.88 2.96
C LEU A 20 -6.28 13.35 3.13
N GLY A 21 -5.41 13.14 2.12
CA GLY A 21 -3.98 13.47 2.21
C GLY A 21 -3.22 12.62 3.24
N VAL A 22 -3.74 11.44 3.56
CA VAL A 22 -3.14 10.53 4.55
C VAL A 22 -2.26 9.53 3.84
N GLU A 23 -1.01 9.43 4.30
CA GLU A 23 -0.08 8.40 3.84
C GLU A 23 -0.34 7.09 4.60
N VAL A 24 -0.54 5.99 3.87
CA VAL A 24 -0.86 4.69 4.48
C VAL A 24 0.04 3.59 3.97
N ILE A 25 0.42 2.67 4.86
CA ILE A 25 1.16 1.47 4.48
C ILE A 25 0.16 0.38 4.07
N GLY A 26 0.25 -0.06 2.82
CA GLY A 26 -0.61 -1.08 2.23
C GLY A 26 0.17 -2.28 1.69
N THR A 27 -0.46 -3.45 1.62
CA THR A 27 0.14 -4.65 1.00
C THR A 27 -0.52 -5.05 -0.30
N VAL A 28 0.29 -5.47 -1.28
CA VAL A 28 -0.18 -6.07 -2.53
C VAL A 28 0.56 -7.38 -2.83
N SER A 29 0.03 -8.13 -3.79
CA SER A 29 0.57 -9.44 -4.20
C SER A 29 1.67 -9.34 -5.27
N THR A 30 1.73 -8.26 -6.04
CA THR A 30 2.64 -8.08 -7.18
C THR A 30 3.00 -6.61 -7.39
N ASP A 31 4.18 -6.32 -7.94
CA ASP A 31 4.61 -4.97 -8.34
C ASP A 31 3.64 -4.33 -9.34
N GLU A 32 3.15 -5.11 -10.32
CA GLU A 32 2.23 -4.61 -11.34
C GLU A 32 0.95 -4.00 -10.73
N LYS A 33 0.41 -4.61 -9.67
CA LYS A 33 -0.76 -4.08 -8.97
C LYS A 33 -0.45 -2.80 -8.20
N ALA A 34 0.76 -2.72 -7.64
CA ALA A 34 1.22 -1.52 -6.95
C ALA A 34 1.25 -0.32 -7.91
N GLU A 35 1.75 -0.53 -9.13
CA GLU A 35 1.93 0.52 -10.13
C GLU A 35 0.64 0.92 -10.84
N LYS A 36 -0.21 -0.05 -11.21
CA LYS A 36 -1.40 0.20 -12.04
C LYS A 36 -2.66 0.54 -11.26
N GLU A 37 -2.82 -0.03 -10.05
CA GLU A 37 -4.13 -0.01 -9.38
C GLU A 37 -4.15 0.92 -8.16
N VAL A 38 -3.02 1.04 -7.45
CA VAL A 38 -2.98 1.73 -6.16
C VAL A 38 -2.43 3.16 -6.31
N PRO A 39 -3.11 4.18 -5.76
CA PRO A 39 -2.66 5.57 -5.83
C PRO A 39 -1.37 5.80 -5.02
N LYS A 40 -0.54 6.75 -5.46
CA LYS A 40 0.78 7.07 -4.87
C LYS A 40 0.78 7.43 -3.39
N ALA A 41 -0.34 7.87 -2.82
CA ALA A 41 -0.47 8.16 -1.38
C ALA A 41 -0.45 6.90 -0.48
N VAL A 42 -0.37 5.71 -1.07
CA VAL A 42 -0.18 4.46 -0.35
C VAL A 42 1.28 4.05 -0.51
N ILE A 43 1.99 3.91 0.61
CA ILE A 43 3.30 3.26 0.65
C ILE A 43 3.05 1.76 0.52
N ILE A 44 3.50 1.17 -0.57
CA ILE A 44 3.16 -0.21 -0.91
C ILE A 44 4.31 -1.14 -0.52
N ILE A 45 4.01 -2.10 0.35
CA ILE A 45 4.88 -3.23 0.68
C ILE A 45 4.37 -4.47 -0.08
N ILE A 46 5.22 -5.06 -0.92
CA ILE A 46 4.86 -6.20 -1.76
C ILE A 46 5.19 -7.50 -1.00
N THR A 47 4.12 -8.17 -0.56
CA THR A 47 4.16 -9.22 0.47
C THR A 47 4.97 -10.47 0.07
N LEU A 48 5.14 -10.73 -1.24
CA LEU A 48 5.78 -11.97 -1.70
C LEU A 48 7.30 -11.87 -1.84
N VAL A 49 7.85 -10.65 -1.93
CA VAL A 49 9.28 -10.42 -2.25
C VAL A 49 10.01 -9.68 -1.13
N ARG A 50 9.31 -8.94 -0.25
CA ARG A 50 9.92 -8.16 0.82
C ARG A 50 9.29 -8.42 2.19
N ASN A 51 10.14 -8.55 3.20
CA ASN A 51 9.71 -8.68 4.59
C ASN A 51 9.08 -7.37 5.07
N PHE A 52 7.83 -7.43 5.56
CA PHE A 52 7.06 -6.28 6.03
C PHE A 52 7.80 -5.46 7.10
N ALA A 53 8.46 -6.16 8.04
CA ALA A 53 9.20 -5.52 9.11
C ALA A 53 10.40 -4.71 8.59
N GLU A 54 11.03 -5.14 7.50
CA GLU A 54 12.15 -4.41 6.90
C GLU A 54 11.67 -3.18 6.13
N GLY A 55 10.53 -3.28 5.44
CA GLY A 55 9.91 -2.14 4.75
C GLY A 55 9.51 -1.01 5.70
N LEU A 56 9.06 -1.34 6.92
CA LEU A 56 8.68 -0.37 7.95
C LEU A 56 9.87 0.34 8.60
N ARG A 57 11.02 -0.33 8.75
CA ARG A 57 12.20 0.23 9.43
C ARG A 57 12.75 1.47 8.74
N GLY A 58 12.59 1.60 7.42
CA GLY A 58 12.99 2.79 6.67
C GLY A 58 12.06 3.99 6.82
N LEU A 59 10.86 3.79 7.38
CA LEU A 59 9.78 4.77 7.43
C LEU A 59 9.57 5.41 8.81
N LEU A 60 10.04 4.77 9.87
CA LEU A 60 9.86 5.21 11.26
C LEU A 60 11.10 5.92 11.83
N ARG A 61 11.71 6.82 11.05
CA ARG A 61 12.90 7.56 11.48
C ARG A 61 12.60 9.01 11.82
#